data_AF-A0AAJ4UY55-F1
#
_entry.id   AF-A0AAJ4UY55-F1
#
_cell.length_a   1.000
_cell.length_b   1.000
_cell.length_c   1.000
_cell.angle_alpha   90.00
_cell.angle_beta   90.00
_cell.angle_gamma   90.00
#
_symmetry.space_group_name_H-M   'P 1'
#
loop_
_entity.id
_entity.type
_entity.pdbx_description
1 polymer ?
#
loop_
_entity_poly.entity_id
_entity_poly.type
_entity_poly.pdbx_seq_one_letter_code
_entity_poly.pdbx_strand_id
1 'polypeptide(L)'
;MKKIISTGLSVATLTTVSLAANSLTSNPNYIKLKNFKPNPAVKTNQCLICHKVMDPGIVADWQHSKHAKAGIGCVQCHVVPKDYPTSFKSHPFQGKNWTVQITVSSVTCAKCHAKEVTEYLNSGHSRAGAQWIAYNKSGNGILMTKIAYHYESLKGNNPSYGISGKEMVKGIRNDLSVYRANQNNPKLADLNVANLCVQCHGTAIKLDKNGVPSPDTWPSDGIAALYPDGGVGNCLACHTRHKFSAAEARNPASCSNCHLGPDHPDKEIFHSSVHGHIFETNKKNYDFNSKKIIPGKTVRAATCFVCHMSNINGLKSTHNVSLRLKWNLWAPSSFERTGGNETAGWAYWQGGGKIIPGKTVIRGNVKTGNPKGPSRYEKSLFSLSPSNVYKQLFPKKRRCCKSI
;
A
#
# COMPACT_ATOMS: atom_id res chain seq x y z
N MET A 1 46.80 -25.73 46.97
CA MET A 1 45.50 -25.53 46.29
C MET A 1 45.65 -24.48 45.19
N LYS A 2 45.84 -24.91 43.93
CA LYS A 2 45.86 -24.02 42.75
C LYS A 2 44.48 -24.11 42.09
N LYS A 3 43.68 -23.03 42.12
CA LYS A 3 42.42 -22.95 41.35
C LYS A 3 42.70 -22.31 40.00
N ILE A 4 42.49 -23.10 38.96
CA ILE A 4 42.49 -22.70 37.55
C ILE A 4 41.18 -21.96 37.30
N ILE A 5 41.25 -20.70 36.84
CA ILE A 5 40.09 -19.95 36.35
C ILE A 5 40.03 -20.20 34.84
N SER A 6 39.04 -20.99 34.40
CA SER A 6 38.71 -21.17 32.99
C SER A 6 37.81 -20.01 32.53
N THR A 7 38.36 -19.12 31.73
CA THR A 7 37.61 -18.13 30.96
C THR A 7 36.90 -18.82 29.80
N GLY A 8 35.61 -19.11 29.99
CA GLY A 8 34.72 -19.52 28.91
C GLY A 8 34.39 -18.34 28.00
N LEU A 9 35.05 -18.26 26.85
CA LEU A 9 34.73 -17.33 25.78
C LEU A 9 33.41 -17.79 25.13
N SER A 10 32.28 -17.25 25.57
CA SER A 10 31.00 -17.46 24.88
C SER A 10 31.03 -16.71 23.54
N VAL A 11 31.42 -17.41 22.49
CA VAL A 11 31.23 -16.95 21.11
C VAL A 11 29.75 -16.97 20.83
N ALA A 12 29.10 -15.80 20.95
CA ALA A 12 27.79 -15.57 20.40
C ALA A 12 27.89 -15.74 18.88
N THR A 13 27.54 -16.91 18.38
CA THR A 13 27.35 -17.15 16.95
C THR A 13 26.17 -16.29 16.48
N LEU A 14 26.49 -15.08 16.02
CA LEU A 14 25.63 -14.29 15.16
C LEU A 14 25.42 -15.12 13.89
N THR A 15 24.39 -15.98 13.90
CA THR A 15 23.82 -16.55 12.69
C THR A 15 23.22 -15.39 11.91
N THR A 16 24.08 -14.75 11.11
CA THR A 16 23.66 -13.90 10.01
C THR A 16 23.01 -14.82 9.00
N VAL A 17 21.72 -15.13 9.23
CA VAL A 17 20.87 -15.66 8.17
C VAL A 17 20.89 -14.58 7.10
N SER A 18 21.73 -14.80 6.10
CA SER A 18 21.76 -14.00 4.88
C SER A 18 20.41 -14.24 4.21
N LEU A 19 19.42 -13.42 4.59
CA LEU A 19 18.17 -13.29 3.86
C LEU A 19 18.58 -12.93 2.44
N ALA A 20 18.40 -13.87 1.50
CA ALA A 20 18.56 -13.59 0.08
C ALA A 20 17.85 -12.26 -0.21
N ALA A 21 18.56 -11.32 -0.84
CA ALA A 21 18.03 -10.00 -1.08
C ALA A 21 16.65 -10.09 -1.75
N ASN A 22 15.65 -9.44 -1.16
CA ASN A 22 14.30 -9.46 -1.68
C ASN A 22 14.29 -8.99 -3.14
N SER A 23 13.77 -9.84 -4.04
CA SER A 23 13.74 -9.59 -5.48
C SER A 23 12.34 -9.81 -6.04
N LEU A 24 11.92 -8.96 -6.97
CA LEU A 24 10.67 -9.16 -7.70
C LEU A 24 10.63 -10.52 -8.42
N THR A 25 11.79 -11.01 -8.89
CA THR A 25 11.92 -12.31 -9.57
C THR A 25 11.66 -13.52 -8.68
N SER A 26 11.55 -13.33 -7.36
CA SER A 26 11.16 -14.40 -6.43
C SER A 26 9.69 -14.80 -6.54
N ASN A 27 8.84 -13.98 -7.18
CA ASN A 27 7.46 -14.37 -7.48
C ASN A 27 7.40 -15.05 -8.87
N PRO A 28 7.01 -16.32 -8.96
CA PRO A 28 6.91 -17.03 -10.24
C PRO A 28 5.87 -16.40 -11.19
N ASN A 29 4.79 -15.83 -10.67
CA ASN A 29 3.76 -15.18 -11.48
C ASN A 29 4.23 -13.83 -12.04
N TYR A 30 5.18 -13.15 -11.38
CA TYR A 30 5.85 -11.98 -11.94
C TYR A 30 6.70 -12.35 -13.15
N ILE A 31 7.50 -13.42 -13.06
CA ILE A 31 8.28 -13.92 -14.19
C ILE A 31 7.37 -14.33 -15.34
N LYS A 32 6.32 -15.10 -15.04
CA LYS A 32 5.32 -15.53 -16.01
C LYS A 32 4.69 -14.35 -16.75
N LEU A 33 4.25 -13.33 -16.01
CA LEU A 33 3.60 -12.16 -16.62
C LEU A 33 4.58 -11.24 -17.34
N LYS A 34 5.82 -11.10 -16.85
CA LYS A 34 6.88 -10.32 -17.51
C LYS A 34 7.27 -10.91 -18.86
N ASN A 35 7.29 -12.23 -18.97
CA ASN A 35 7.65 -12.95 -20.20
C ASN A 35 6.45 -13.16 -21.13
N PHE A 36 5.23 -12.97 -20.64
CA PHE A 36 4.02 -13.07 -21.45
C PHE A 36 3.90 -11.88 -22.40
N LYS A 37 3.86 -12.17 -23.70
CA LYS A 37 3.56 -11.21 -24.74
C LYS A 37 2.16 -11.52 -25.29
N PRO A 38 1.17 -10.64 -25.05
CA PRO A 38 -0.14 -10.76 -25.69
C PRO A 38 0.02 -10.86 -27.21
N ASN A 39 -0.93 -11.53 -27.88
CA ASN A 39 -0.97 -11.56 -29.34
C ASN A 39 -0.94 -10.11 -29.88
N PRO A 40 0.03 -9.71 -30.73
CA PRO A 40 0.15 -8.34 -31.24
C PRO A 40 -1.10 -7.83 -31.98
N ALA A 41 -1.95 -8.74 -32.46
CA ALA A 41 -3.23 -8.40 -33.07
C ALA A 41 -4.26 -7.86 -32.06
N VAL A 42 -4.11 -8.18 -30.76
CA VAL A 42 -5.01 -7.73 -29.69
C VAL A 42 -4.63 -6.32 -29.31
N LYS A 43 -5.48 -5.37 -29.69
CA LYS A 43 -5.22 -3.94 -29.53
C LYS A 43 -6.30 -3.28 -28.66
N THR A 44 -5.91 -2.21 -27.98
CA THR A 44 -6.81 -1.43 -27.11
C THR A 44 -8.08 -0.96 -27.82
N ASN A 45 -7.99 -0.60 -29.11
CA ASN A 45 -9.16 -0.17 -29.88
C ASN A 45 -10.28 -1.22 -29.94
N GLN A 46 -9.95 -2.52 -29.93
CA GLN A 46 -10.94 -3.59 -29.90
C GLN A 46 -11.68 -3.63 -28.56
N CYS A 47 -10.99 -3.39 -27.45
CA CYS A 47 -11.61 -3.24 -26.13
C CYS A 47 -12.57 -2.03 -26.12
N LEU A 48 -12.17 -0.92 -26.76
CA LEU A 48 -12.96 0.30 -26.80
C LEU A 48 -14.27 0.18 -27.60
N ILE A 49 -14.41 -0.80 -28.51
CA ILE A 49 -15.65 -1.00 -29.26
C ILE A 49 -16.84 -1.23 -28.32
N CYS A 50 -16.64 -2.05 -27.27
CA CYS A 50 -17.67 -2.36 -26.30
C CYS A 50 -17.59 -1.44 -25.07
N HIS A 51 -16.39 -1.24 -24.51
CA HIS A 51 -16.24 -0.51 -23.25
C HIS A 51 -16.54 1.00 -23.35
N LYS A 52 -16.55 1.59 -24.55
CA LYS A 52 -17.06 2.97 -24.71
C LYS A 52 -18.54 3.09 -24.40
N VAL A 53 -19.31 2.03 -24.65
CA VAL A 53 -20.76 1.98 -24.42
C VAL A 53 -21.05 1.46 -23.02
N MET A 54 -20.37 0.38 -22.62
CA MET A 54 -20.60 -0.26 -21.31
C MET A 54 -20.05 0.57 -20.15
N ASP A 55 -18.86 1.16 -20.32
CA ASP A 55 -18.10 1.82 -19.25
C ASP A 55 -17.54 3.18 -19.69
N PRO A 56 -18.38 4.13 -20.15
CA PRO A 56 -17.91 5.40 -20.74
C PRO A 56 -17.02 6.20 -19.78
N GLY A 57 -17.30 6.16 -18.46
CA GLY A 57 -16.49 6.82 -17.44
C GLY A 57 -15.07 6.24 -17.33
N ILE A 58 -14.94 4.91 -17.38
CA ILE A 58 -13.64 4.23 -17.34
C ILE A 58 -12.80 4.61 -18.56
N VAL A 59 -13.42 4.59 -19.75
CA VAL A 59 -12.75 4.96 -20.99
C VAL A 59 -12.34 6.42 -20.97
N ALA A 60 -13.21 7.32 -20.52
CA ALA A 60 -12.90 8.74 -20.40
C ALA A 60 -11.72 8.98 -19.46
N ASP A 61 -11.70 8.35 -18.28
CA ASP A 61 -10.60 8.46 -17.33
C ASP A 61 -9.27 7.98 -17.93
N TRP A 62 -9.28 6.82 -18.58
CA TRP A 62 -8.11 6.28 -19.25
C TRP A 62 -7.62 7.23 -20.35
N GLN A 63 -8.50 7.76 -21.21
CA GLN A 63 -8.13 8.68 -22.29
C GLN A 63 -7.43 9.95 -21.76
N HIS A 64 -7.81 10.42 -20.58
CA HIS A 64 -7.19 11.58 -19.93
C HIS A 64 -5.95 11.24 -19.08
N SER A 65 -5.60 9.95 -18.95
CA SER A 65 -4.46 9.48 -18.18
C SER A 65 -3.11 9.71 -18.88
N LYS A 66 -2.03 9.67 -18.10
CA LYS A 66 -0.67 9.60 -18.67
C LYS A 66 -0.37 8.24 -19.32
N HIS A 67 -1.07 7.18 -18.91
CA HIS A 67 -0.94 5.86 -19.52
C HIS A 67 -1.41 5.86 -20.98
N ALA A 68 -2.59 6.41 -21.28
CA ALA A 68 -3.06 6.53 -22.67
C ALA A 68 -2.09 7.34 -23.53
N LYS A 69 -1.59 8.47 -23.02
CA LYS A 69 -0.57 9.30 -23.71
C LYS A 69 0.74 8.56 -23.96
N ALA A 70 1.09 7.60 -23.11
CA ALA A 70 2.28 6.76 -23.23
C ALA A 70 2.02 5.46 -24.03
N GLY A 71 0.83 5.28 -24.62
CA GLY A 71 0.46 4.07 -25.37
C GLY A 71 0.14 2.86 -24.49
N ILE A 72 0.04 3.03 -23.17
CA ILE A 72 -0.40 1.97 -22.23
C ILE A 72 -1.93 1.97 -22.19
N GLY A 73 -2.53 0.98 -22.82
CA GLY A 73 -3.98 0.79 -22.90
C GLY A 73 -4.48 -0.39 -22.06
N CYS A 74 -5.73 -0.81 -22.34
CA CYS A 74 -6.40 -1.88 -21.62
C CYS A 74 -5.58 -3.19 -21.66
N VAL A 75 -5.00 -3.51 -22.82
CA VAL A 75 -4.30 -4.78 -23.07
C VAL A 75 -3.08 -4.95 -22.16
N GLN A 76 -2.29 -3.89 -21.94
CA GLN A 76 -1.03 -3.99 -21.19
C GLN A 76 -1.25 -4.35 -19.71
N CYS A 77 -2.41 -4.00 -19.16
CA CYS A 77 -2.78 -4.28 -17.78
C CYS A 77 -3.69 -5.51 -17.66
N HIS A 78 -4.72 -5.61 -18.49
CA HIS A 78 -5.77 -6.61 -18.29
C HIS A 78 -5.52 -7.91 -19.03
N VAL A 79 -4.76 -7.95 -20.13
CA VAL A 79 -4.55 -9.21 -20.86
C VAL A 79 -3.45 -10.04 -20.20
N VAL A 80 -3.81 -11.28 -19.85
CA VAL A 80 -2.98 -12.23 -19.11
C VAL A 80 -3.04 -13.62 -19.75
N PRO A 81 -2.10 -14.54 -19.43
CA PRO A 81 -2.23 -15.94 -19.78
C PRO A 81 -3.56 -16.53 -19.32
N LYS A 82 -4.12 -17.48 -20.07
CA LYS A 82 -5.42 -18.10 -19.74
C LYS A 82 -5.42 -18.86 -18.41
N ASP A 83 -4.25 -19.34 -17.99
CA ASP A 83 -3.99 -20.04 -16.73
C ASP A 83 -3.37 -19.12 -15.66
N TYR A 84 -3.47 -17.80 -15.82
CA TYR A 84 -2.95 -16.85 -14.84
C TYR A 84 -3.85 -16.82 -13.59
N PRO A 85 -3.31 -16.64 -12.37
CA PRO A 85 -4.12 -16.74 -11.14
C PRO A 85 -5.31 -15.77 -11.06
N THR A 86 -5.24 -14.62 -11.72
CA THR A 86 -6.30 -13.60 -11.77
C THR A 86 -7.13 -13.63 -13.06
N SER A 87 -7.01 -14.71 -13.84
CA SER A 87 -7.71 -14.87 -15.12
C SER A 87 -9.23 -14.91 -14.96
N PHE A 88 -9.91 -13.99 -15.64
CA PHE A 88 -11.37 -13.96 -15.78
C PHE A 88 -11.77 -14.73 -17.05
N LYS A 89 -12.46 -15.85 -16.87
CA LYS A 89 -12.69 -16.85 -17.92
C LYS A 89 -13.94 -16.59 -18.76
N SER A 90 -14.83 -15.73 -18.27
CA SER A 90 -16.12 -15.46 -18.90
C SER A 90 -16.14 -14.21 -19.78
N HIS A 91 -14.98 -13.57 -20.00
CA HIS A 91 -14.94 -12.40 -20.89
C HIS A 91 -15.20 -12.81 -22.35
N PRO A 92 -16.08 -12.10 -23.09
CA PRO A 92 -16.41 -12.47 -24.47
C PRO A 92 -15.24 -12.25 -25.43
N PHE A 93 -14.32 -11.34 -25.11
CA PHE A 93 -13.10 -11.09 -25.87
C PHE A 93 -11.90 -11.77 -25.20
N GLN A 94 -11.58 -12.98 -25.66
CA GLN A 94 -10.48 -13.82 -25.18
C GLN A 94 -9.90 -14.68 -26.32
N GLY A 95 -8.78 -15.37 -26.09
CA GLY A 95 -8.13 -16.21 -27.11
C GLY A 95 -7.75 -17.61 -26.64
N LYS A 96 -7.00 -18.33 -27.48
CA LYS A 96 -6.53 -19.70 -27.19
C LYS A 96 -5.62 -19.76 -25.96
N ASN A 97 -4.70 -18.81 -25.83
CA ASN A 97 -3.67 -18.78 -24.79
C ASN A 97 -3.74 -17.54 -23.87
N TRP A 98 -4.74 -16.68 -24.04
CA TRP A 98 -4.89 -15.46 -23.26
C TRP A 98 -6.35 -15.19 -22.90
N THR A 99 -6.55 -14.47 -21.80
CA THR A 99 -7.83 -13.89 -21.40
C THR A 99 -7.56 -12.55 -20.70
N VAL A 100 -8.58 -11.96 -20.08
CA VAL A 100 -8.44 -10.75 -19.27
C VAL A 100 -8.40 -11.07 -17.78
N GLN A 101 -7.92 -10.13 -16.96
CA GLN A 101 -8.05 -10.14 -15.50
C GLN A 101 -8.87 -8.92 -15.06
N ILE A 102 -9.69 -9.07 -14.02
CA ILE A 102 -10.40 -7.95 -13.38
C ILE A 102 -9.50 -7.35 -12.29
N THR A 103 -8.91 -8.22 -11.46
CA THR A 103 -8.12 -7.85 -10.29
C THR A 103 -6.65 -7.63 -10.67
N VAL A 104 -6.35 -6.47 -11.27
CA VAL A 104 -4.98 -6.08 -11.64
C VAL A 104 -4.17 -5.77 -10.38
N SER A 105 -3.16 -6.60 -10.10
CA SER A 105 -2.32 -6.48 -8.91
C SER A 105 -1.03 -5.67 -9.15
N SER A 106 -0.26 -5.44 -8.08
CA SER A 106 1.08 -4.87 -8.16
C SER A 106 2.08 -5.71 -8.98
N VAL A 107 1.83 -7.02 -9.22
CA VAL A 107 2.63 -7.84 -10.14
C VAL A 107 2.57 -7.29 -11.56
N THR A 108 1.39 -6.84 -11.98
CA THR A 108 1.20 -6.21 -13.29
C THR A 108 1.91 -4.86 -13.36
N CYS A 109 1.77 -4.04 -12.31
CA CYS A 109 2.43 -2.74 -12.22
C CYS A 109 3.96 -2.86 -12.25
N ALA A 110 4.52 -3.88 -11.60
CA ALA A 110 5.95 -4.11 -11.48
C ALA A 110 6.66 -4.33 -12.83
N LYS A 111 5.94 -4.70 -13.89
CA LYS A 111 6.48 -4.80 -15.26
C LYS A 111 7.11 -3.49 -15.74
N CYS A 112 6.54 -2.35 -15.32
CA CYS A 112 7.00 -1.01 -15.70
C CYS A 112 7.46 -0.18 -14.49
N HIS A 113 6.89 -0.42 -13.31
CA HIS A 113 7.12 0.31 -12.06
C HIS A 113 7.84 -0.54 -11.01
N ALA A 114 8.86 -1.28 -11.43
CA ALA A 114 9.62 -2.21 -10.58
C ALA A 114 10.20 -1.50 -9.34
N LYS A 115 10.68 -0.27 -9.51
CA LYS A 115 11.22 0.53 -8.40
C LYS A 115 10.14 0.85 -7.38
N GLU A 116 9.01 1.41 -7.82
CA GLU A 116 7.92 1.83 -6.93
C GLU A 116 7.31 0.64 -6.19
N VAL A 117 7.13 -0.51 -6.86
CA VAL A 117 6.66 -1.74 -6.22
C VAL A 117 7.67 -2.26 -5.19
N THR A 118 8.95 -2.24 -5.50
CA THR A 118 10.01 -2.66 -4.55
C THR A 118 10.03 -1.75 -3.32
N GLU A 119 9.94 -0.42 -3.50
CA GLU A 119 9.83 0.54 -2.40
C GLU A 119 8.58 0.29 -1.56
N TYR A 120 7.44 0.09 -2.21
CA TYR A 120 6.16 -0.17 -1.56
C TYR A 120 6.19 -1.48 -0.73
N LEU A 121 6.73 -2.57 -1.27
CA LEU A 121 6.84 -3.86 -0.55
C LEU A 121 7.69 -3.76 0.71
N ASN A 122 8.69 -2.88 0.72
CA ASN A 122 9.52 -2.58 1.89
C ASN A 122 8.86 -1.63 2.91
N SER A 123 7.66 -1.13 2.61
CA SER A 123 6.96 -0.14 3.42
C SER A 123 6.01 -0.77 4.42
N GLY A 124 5.74 -0.04 5.51
CA GLY A 124 4.75 -0.45 6.50
C GLY A 124 3.31 -0.48 5.97
N HIS A 125 3.04 0.01 4.76
CA HIS A 125 1.74 -0.19 4.10
C HIS A 125 1.57 -1.63 3.63
N SER A 126 2.63 -2.29 3.14
CA SER A 126 2.54 -3.64 2.54
C SER A 126 2.13 -4.75 3.51
N ARG A 127 2.19 -4.50 4.82
CA ARG A 127 1.80 -5.46 5.86
C ARG A 127 0.31 -5.45 6.19
N ALA A 128 -0.44 -4.41 5.81
CA ALA A 128 -1.77 -4.15 6.36
C ALA A 128 -2.75 -5.29 6.10
N GLY A 129 -2.79 -5.83 4.87
CA GLY A 129 -3.62 -6.99 4.53
C GLY A 129 -3.15 -8.29 5.17
N ALA A 130 -1.84 -8.50 5.28
CA ALA A 130 -1.29 -9.69 5.93
C ALA A 130 -1.63 -9.77 7.42
N GLN A 131 -1.79 -8.63 8.10
CA GLN A 131 -2.11 -8.61 9.53
C GLN A 131 -3.48 -9.16 9.89
N TRP A 132 -4.41 -9.19 8.93
CA TRP A 132 -5.70 -9.85 9.07
C TRP A 132 -5.55 -11.35 9.28
N ILE A 133 -4.67 -11.98 8.52
CA ILE A 133 -4.60 -13.44 8.45
C ILE A 133 -3.29 -14.01 8.99
N ALA A 134 -2.40 -13.14 9.52
CA ALA A 134 -1.14 -13.54 10.11
C ALA A 134 -1.36 -14.16 11.50
N TYR A 135 -1.19 -15.48 11.55
CA TYR A 135 -1.19 -16.23 12.80
C TYR A 135 0.02 -15.87 13.68
N ASN A 136 -0.20 -15.73 14.99
CA ASN A 136 0.89 -15.71 15.98
C ASN A 136 0.57 -16.74 17.06
N LYS A 137 1.55 -17.58 17.39
CA LYS A 137 1.47 -18.54 18.51
C LYS A 137 1.48 -17.86 19.88
N SER A 138 1.67 -16.54 19.96
CA SER A 138 1.47 -15.78 21.20
C SER A 138 -0.02 -15.63 21.52
N GLY A 139 -0.36 -15.37 22.80
CA GLY A 139 -1.75 -15.18 23.24
C GLY A 139 -2.53 -14.10 22.48
N ASN A 140 -1.82 -13.19 21.79
CA ASN A 140 -2.39 -12.09 20.99
C ASN A 140 -2.48 -12.40 19.49
N GLY A 141 -2.41 -13.67 19.06
CA GLY A 141 -2.59 -14.09 17.66
C GLY A 141 -3.83 -13.47 17.00
N ILE A 142 -3.62 -12.94 15.77
CA ILE A 142 -4.66 -12.32 14.92
C ILE A 142 -5.34 -11.08 15.52
N LEU A 143 -4.56 -10.17 16.10
CA LEU A 143 -5.11 -8.98 16.76
C LEU A 143 -6.11 -8.21 15.88
N MET A 144 -5.85 -8.04 14.57
CA MET A 144 -6.76 -7.26 13.73
C MET A 144 -8.10 -7.95 13.49
N THR A 145 -8.12 -9.23 13.13
CA THR A 145 -9.38 -9.95 12.96
C THR A 145 -10.11 -10.12 14.29
N LYS A 146 -9.40 -10.25 15.42
CA LYS A 146 -10.01 -10.20 16.75
C LYS A 146 -10.61 -8.83 17.07
N ILE A 147 -9.93 -7.74 16.70
CA ILE A 147 -10.46 -6.37 16.83
C ILE A 147 -11.72 -6.24 15.98
N ALA A 148 -11.72 -6.68 14.72
CA ALA A 148 -12.94 -6.65 13.91
C ALA A 148 -14.05 -7.59 14.44
N TYR A 149 -13.67 -8.71 15.06
CA TYR A 149 -14.62 -9.58 15.76
C TYR A 149 -15.25 -8.90 16.97
N HIS A 150 -14.50 -8.03 17.65
CA HIS A 150 -15.00 -7.20 18.75
C HIS A 150 -15.75 -5.95 18.24
N TYR A 151 -15.23 -5.17 17.31
CA TYR A 151 -15.81 -3.87 16.98
C TYR A 151 -16.76 -3.91 15.78
N GLU A 152 -16.72 -4.95 14.94
CA GLU A 152 -17.43 -4.99 13.65
C GLU A 152 -18.29 -6.26 13.45
N SER A 153 -18.61 -6.96 14.54
CA SER A 153 -19.54 -8.09 14.55
C SER A 153 -19.15 -9.29 13.69
N LEU A 154 -17.85 -9.54 13.41
CA LEU A 154 -17.49 -10.87 12.87
C LEU A 154 -17.95 -11.92 13.86
N LYS A 155 -18.82 -12.84 13.42
CA LYS A 155 -19.17 -14.04 14.18
C LYS A 155 -19.23 -15.24 13.25
N GLY A 156 -18.69 -16.38 13.69
CA GLY A 156 -18.70 -17.63 12.94
C GLY A 156 -17.34 -18.07 12.40
N ASN A 157 -17.29 -19.30 11.84
CA ASN A 157 -16.13 -19.79 11.09
C ASN A 157 -16.11 -19.10 9.73
N ASN A 158 -15.02 -18.40 9.43
CA ASN A 158 -14.77 -17.91 8.08
C ASN A 158 -13.47 -18.56 7.57
N PRO A 159 -13.57 -19.59 6.69
CA PRO A 159 -12.42 -20.31 6.16
C PRO A 159 -11.38 -19.42 5.48
N SER A 160 -11.76 -18.23 5.02
CA SER A 160 -10.85 -17.38 4.27
C SER A 160 -9.94 -16.49 5.09
N TYR A 161 -10.14 -16.41 6.40
CA TYR A 161 -9.12 -15.89 7.31
C TYR A 161 -8.13 -16.98 7.76
N GLY A 162 -8.30 -18.21 7.25
CA GLY A 162 -7.39 -19.34 7.49
C GLY A 162 -7.43 -19.90 8.91
N ILE A 163 -8.39 -19.48 9.74
CA ILE A 163 -8.44 -19.76 11.18
C ILE A 163 -9.90 -19.98 11.62
N SER A 164 -10.13 -20.89 12.58
CA SER A 164 -11.48 -21.19 13.05
C SER A 164 -12.09 -20.02 13.83
N GLY A 165 -13.40 -19.81 13.69
CA GLY A 165 -14.17 -18.84 14.46
C GLY A 165 -14.10 -19.06 15.96
N LYS A 166 -14.02 -20.31 16.41
CA LYS A 166 -13.82 -20.64 17.84
C LYS A 166 -12.53 -20.03 18.39
N GLU A 167 -11.47 -20.02 17.60
CA GLU A 167 -10.18 -19.45 17.97
C GLU A 167 -10.20 -17.91 17.91
N MET A 168 -10.97 -17.34 16.98
CA MET A 168 -11.21 -15.88 16.89
C MET A 168 -11.97 -15.36 18.12
N VAL A 169 -12.96 -16.09 18.64
CA VAL A 169 -13.78 -15.69 19.82
C VAL A 169 -12.98 -15.66 21.13
N LYS A 170 -11.93 -16.48 21.24
CA LYS A 170 -11.25 -16.68 22.54
C LYS A 170 -10.66 -15.38 23.08
N GLY A 171 -11.21 -14.92 24.21
CA GLY A 171 -10.79 -13.71 24.93
C GLY A 171 -11.52 -12.43 24.53
N ILE A 172 -12.56 -12.51 23.69
CA ILE A 172 -13.35 -11.35 23.23
C ILE A 172 -14.67 -11.29 24.01
N ARG A 173 -15.06 -10.11 24.51
CA ARG A 173 -16.41 -9.93 25.10
C ARG A 173 -17.47 -10.04 24.00
N ASN A 174 -18.48 -10.87 24.22
CA ASN A 174 -19.51 -11.24 23.24
C ASN A 174 -20.94 -10.87 23.69
N ASP A 175 -21.05 -10.05 24.74
CA ASP A 175 -22.26 -9.72 25.50
C ASP A 175 -22.91 -8.39 25.10
N LEU A 176 -22.22 -7.54 24.31
CA LEU A 176 -22.81 -6.31 23.77
C LEU A 176 -23.88 -6.61 22.70
N SER A 177 -24.90 -5.75 22.64
CA SER A 177 -26.06 -5.90 21.74
C SER A 177 -25.69 -5.99 20.26
N VAL A 178 -24.64 -5.27 19.83
CA VAL A 178 -24.12 -5.28 18.45
C VAL A 178 -23.72 -6.69 17.99
N TYR A 179 -23.24 -7.55 18.89
CA TYR A 179 -22.86 -8.94 18.57
C TYR A 179 -24.03 -9.90 18.49
N ARG A 180 -25.23 -9.52 18.99
CA ARG A 180 -26.42 -10.37 18.96
C ARG A 180 -27.18 -10.26 17.63
N ALA A 181 -27.13 -9.09 16.99
CA ALA A 181 -27.86 -8.84 15.73
C ALA A 181 -27.32 -9.66 14.54
N ASN A 182 -26.01 -9.92 14.49
CA ASN A 182 -25.36 -10.56 13.34
C ASN A 182 -25.15 -12.08 13.50
N GLN A 183 -25.60 -12.68 14.60
CA GLN A 183 -25.37 -14.10 14.91
C GLN A 183 -26.06 -15.05 13.93
N ASN A 184 -27.17 -14.61 13.35
CA ASN A 184 -28.02 -15.42 12.49
C ASN A 184 -27.72 -15.20 10.99
N ASN A 185 -26.76 -14.33 10.64
CA ASN A 185 -26.42 -14.03 9.25
C ASN A 185 -24.90 -13.81 9.06
N PRO A 186 -24.11 -14.88 8.90
CA PRO A 186 -22.66 -14.81 8.69
C PRO A 186 -22.26 -13.95 7.49
N LYS A 187 -23.10 -13.93 6.43
CA LYS A 187 -22.87 -13.12 5.25
C LYS A 187 -22.93 -11.62 5.56
N LEU A 188 -23.83 -11.19 6.44
CA LEU A 188 -23.92 -9.78 6.85
C LEU A 188 -22.69 -9.35 7.65
N ALA A 189 -22.19 -10.21 8.53
CA ALA A 189 -20.95 -9.97 9.27
C ALA A 189 -19.74 -9.83 8.32
N ASP A 190 -19.63 -10.70 7.32
CA ASP A 190 -18.56 -10.62 6.32
C ASP A 190 -18.66 -9.34 5.47
N LEU A 191 -19.89 -8.93 5.09
CA LEU A 191 -20.11 -7.69 4.35
C LEU A 191 -19.77 -6.44 5.18
N ASN A 192 -20.03 -6.43 6.49
CA ASN A 192 -19.66 -5.29 7.34
C ASN A 192 -18.14 -5.10 7.39
N VAL A 193 -17.38 -6.18 7.57
CA VAL A 193 -15.92 -6.11 7.59
C VAL A 193 -15.33 -5.79 6.22
N ALA A 194 -15.91 -6.35 5.16
CA ALA A 194 -15.54 -6.02 3.79
C ALA A 194 -15.67 -4.52 3.50
N ASN A 195 -16.67 -3.86 4.10
CA ASN A 195 -16.98 -2.45 3.87
C ASN A 195 -16.33 -1.46 4.86
N LEU A 196 -15.70 -1.93 5.94
CA LEU A 196 -15.08 -1.07 6.95
C LEU A 196 -13.55 -1.23 6.93
N CYS A 197 -13.03 -2.11 7.77
CA CYS A 197 -11.60 -2.33 7.92
C CYS A 197 -10.88 -2.75 6.63
N VAL A 198 -11.50 -3.64 5.84
CA VAL A 198 -10.88 -4.17 4.61
C VAL A 198 -10.74 -3.08 3.55
N GLN A 199 -11.58 -2.05 3.56
CA GLN A 199 -11.44 -0.93 2.63
C GLN A 199 -10.22 -0.06 2.91
N CYS A 200 -9.74 -0.02 4.15
CA CYS A 200 -8.51 0.69 4.49
C CYS A 200 -7.27 -0.22 4.41
N HIS A 201 -7.34 -1.43 4.98
CA HIS A 201 -6.17 -2.30 5.15
C HIS A 201 -5.95 -3.26 3.97
N GLY A 202 -7.04 -3.73 3.37
CA GLY A 202 -7.06 -4.82 2.41
C GLY A 202 -7.10 -6.19 3.07
N THR A 203 -7.38 -7.21 2.27
CA THR A 203 -7.38 -8.62 2.68
C THR A 203 -6.97 -9.49 1.49
N ALA A 204 -6.99 -10.82 1.66
CA ALA A 204 -6.86 -11.75 0.54
C ALA A 204 -8.04 -11.64 -0.41
N ILE A 205 -7.77 -11.27 -1.66
CA ILE A 205 -8.76 -11.21 -2.73
C ILE A 205 -9.11 -12.64 -3.14
N LYS A 206 -10.40 -12.97 -3.08
CA LYS A 206 -10.91 -14.26 -3.54
C LYS A 206 -11.46 -14.15 -4.93
N LEU A 207 -11.18 -15.18 -5.72
CA LEU A 207 -11.80 -15.40 -7.02
C LEU A 207 -12.51 -16.74 -7.01
N ASP A 208 -13.67 -16.81 -7.68
CA ASP A 208 -14.32 -18.07 -7.96
C ASP A 208 -13.59 -18.85 -9.07
N LYS A 209 -14.11 -20.02 -9.44
CA LYS A 209 -13.53 -20.87 -10.50
C LYS A 209 -13.48 -20.20 -11.88
N ASN A 210 -14.28 -19.16 -12.11
CA ASN A 210 -14.36 -18.39 -13.34
C ASN A 210 -13.51 -17.11 -13.28
N GLY A 211 -12.85 -16.82 -12.15
CA GLY A 211 -12.09 -15.60 -11.95
C GLY A 211 -12.93 -14.38 -11.58
N VAL A 212 -14.19 -14.58 -11.18
CA VAL A 212 -15.06 -13.51 -10.67
C VAL A 212 -14.66 -13.24 -9.22
N PRO A 213 -14.34 -11.98 -8.86
CA PRO A 213 -13.98 -11.66 -7.50
C PRO A 213 -15.17 -11.73 -6.54
N SER A 214 -14.97 -12.29 -5.35
CA SER A 214 -16.04 -12.38 -4.34
C SER A 214 -16.41 -11.00 -3.79
N PRO A 215 -17.72 -10.69 -3.63
CA PRO A 215 -18.18 -9.47 -2.98
C PRO A 215 -17.67 -9.30 -1.54
N ASP A 216 -17.28 -10.39 -0.86
CA ASP A 216 -16.77 -10.33 0.51
C ASP A 216 -15.35 -9.72 0.58
N THR A 217 -14.66 -9.60 -0.56
CA THR A 217 -13.26 -9.15 -0.62
C THR A 217 -13.01 -8.16 -1.75
N TRP A 218 -14.03 -7.82 -2.54
CA TRP A 218 -13.94 -6.96 -3.72
C TRP A 218 -15.28 -6.25 -4.01
N PRO A 219 -15.29 -4.97 -4.42
CA PRO A 219 -14.14 -4.10 -4.65
C PRO A 219 -13.41 -3.77 -3.33
N SER A 220 -12.08 -3.71 -3.41
CA SER A 220 -11.25 -3.34 -2.26
C SER A 220 -10.45 -2.09 -2.58
N ASP A 221 -10.52 -1.08 -1.72
CA ASP A 221 -9.61 0.08 -1.73
C ASP A 221 -8.41 -0.11 -0.77
N GLY A 222 -8.35 -1.27 -0.14
CA GLY A 222 -7.44 -1.59 0.93
C GLY A 222 -5.97 -1.52 0.52
N ILE A 223 -5.18 -0.76 1.29
CA ILE A 223 -3.83 -0.37 0.90
C ILE A 223 -2.96 -1.58 0.56
N ALA A 224 -3.08 -2.71 1.28
CA ALA A 224 -2.32 -3.93 1.08
C ALA A 224 -3.19 -5.17 0.82
N ALA A 225 -4.17 -5.04 -0.08
CA ALA A 225 -4.83 -6.20 -0.66
C ALA A 225 -3.82 -7.25 -1.16
N LEU A 226 -4.10 -8.53 -0.88
CA LEU A 226 -3.27 -9.68 -1.20
C LEU A 226 -3.91 -10.44 -2.36
N TYR A 227 -3.28 -10.44 -3.53
CA TYR A 227 -3.85 -10.96 -4.77
C TYR A 227 -3.44 -12.42 -5.03
N PRO A 228 -4.27 -13.21 -5.73
CA PRO A 228 -3.99 -14.62 -6.04
C PRO A 228 -2.70 -14.87 -6.83
N ASP A 229 -2.14 -13.85 -7.49
CA ASP A 229 -0.86 -13.93 -8.19
C ASP A 229 0.35 -13.63 -7.29
N GLY A 230 0.14 -13.37 -6.00
CA GLY A 230 1.17 -12.95 -5.04
C GLY A 230 1.39 -11.44 -5.00
N GLY A 231 0.66 -10.67 -5.79
CA GLY A 231 0.69 -9.22 -5.69
C GLY A 231 0.26 -8.75 -4.31
N VAL A 232 1.00 -7.78 -3.77
CA VAL A 232 0.66 -7.08 -2.53
C VAL A 232 0.50 -5.61 -2.83
N GLY A 233 -0.58 -5.02 -2.34
CA GLY A 233 -0.85 -3.60 -2.52
C GLY A 233 -1.96 -3.35 -3.51
N ASN A 234 -2.94 -2.55 -3.11
CA ASN A 234 -3.79 -1.86 -4.07
C ASN A 234 -3.10 -0.56 -4.49
N CYS A 235 -2.40 -0.60 -5.63
CA CYS A 235 -1.71 0.57 -6.17
C CYS A 235 -2.67 1.73 -6.52
N LEU A 236 -3.98 1.53 -6.45
CA LEU A 236 -4.99 2.54 -6.74
C LEU A 236 -5.42 3.35 -5.52
N ALA A 237 -4.98 2.98 -4.32
CA ALA A 237 -5.41 3.60 -3.07
C ALA A 237 -5.14 5.11 -3.01
N CYS A 238 -4.06 5.59 -3.65
CA CYS A 238 -3.70 7.02 -3.66
C CYS A 238 -3.95 7.71 -5.01
N HIS A 239 -3.70 7.01 -6.12
CA HIS A 239 -3.91 7.50 -7.49
C HIS A 239 -4.84 6.54 -8.23
N THR A 240 -6.12 6.87 -8.21
CA THR A 240 -7.20 5.94 -8.55
C THR A 240 -7.19 5.53 -10.03
N ARG A 241 -7.78 4.36 -10.29
CA ARG A 241 -8.14 3.93 -11.65
C ARG A 241 -9.27 4.83 -12.18
N HIS A 242 -9.34 5.17 -13.46
CA HIS A 242 -8.44 4.78 -14.56
C HIS A 242 -7.56 5.94 -15.04
N LYS A 243 -7.51 7.04 -14.26
CA LYS A 243 -6.70 8.22 -14.56
C LYS A 243 -5.25 8.10 -14.10
N PHE A 244 -4.99 7.34 -13.03
CA PHE A 244 -3.66 7.08 -12.46
C PHE A 244 -2.85 8.36 -12.24
N SER A 245 -3.49 9.39 -11.68
CA SER A 245 -2.90 10.72 -11.59
C SER A 245 -1.90 10.80 -10.43
N ALA A 246 -0.61 10.99 -10.75
CA ALA A 246 0.38 11.30 -9.71
C ALA A 246 0.06 12.59 -8.95
N ALA A 247 -0.64 13.54 -9.56
CA ALA A 247 -1.06 14.77 -8.89
C ALA A 247 -2.17 14.52 -7.86
N GLU A 248 -3.06 13.57 -8.15
CA GLU A 248 -4.09 13.11 -7.21
C GLU A 248 -3.42 12.50 -5.97
N ALA A 249 -2.53 11.53 -6.12
CA ALA A 249 -1.80 10.93 -4.98
C ALA A 249 -0.98 11.90 -4.13
N ARG A 250 -0.67 13.09 -4.63
CA ARG A 250 0.08 14.13 -3.89
C ARG A 250 -0.82 15.07 -3.09
N ASN A 251 -2.12 15.03 -3.37
CA ASN A 251 -3.13 15.81 -2.67
C ASN A 251 -3.44 15.16 -1.29
N PRO A 252 -3.54 15.93 -0.20
CA PRO A 252 -3.94 15.42 1.12
C PRO A 252 -5.21 14.55 1.11
N ALA A 253 -6.15 14.86 0.24
CA ALA A 253 -7.42 14.13 0.15
C ALA A 253 -7.21 12.63 -0.15
N SER A 254 -6.18 12.26 -0.92
CA SER A 254 -5.87 10.86 -1.24
C SER A 254 -5.43 10.03 -0.04
N CYS A 255 -4.98 10.66 1.05
CA CYS A 255 -4.63 9.95 2.29
C CYS A 255 -5.86 9.79 3.21
N SER A 256 -6.82 10.69 3.07
CA SER A 256 -7.91 10.93 4.03
C SER A 256 -9.03 9.89 3.94
N ASN A 257 -8.95 8.91 3.03
CA ASN A 257 -9.86 7.77 2.99
C ASN A 257 -9.56 6.75 4.11
N CYS A 258 -8.30 6.71 4.58
CA CYS A 258 -7.86 5.74 5.59
C CYS A 258 -7.24 6.41 6.83
N HIS A 259 -6.55 7.54 6.65
CA HIS A 259 -5.89 8.29 7.71
C HIS A 259 -6.83 9.33 8.33
N LEU A 260 -7.80 8.86 9.10
CA LEU A 260 -8.84 9.66 9.75
C LEU A 260 -9.33 8.96 11.02
N GLY A 261 -10.22 9.60 11.76
CA GLY A 261 -10.97 8.94 12.83
C GLY A 261 -10.19 8.83 14.15
N PRO A 262 -10.78 8.15 15.16
CA PRO A 262 -10.33 8.26 16.55
C PRO A 262 -9.03 7.51 16.86
N ASP A 263 -8.68 6.48 16.09
CA ASP A 263 -7.52 5.63 16.32
C ASP A 263 -6.22 6.20 15.71
N HIS A 264 -6.35 6.98 14.64
CA HIS A 264 -5.26 7.77 14.06
C HIS A 264 -5.82 9.01 13.32
N PRO A 265 -6.08 10.11 14.05
CA PRO A 265 -6.77 11.31 13.53
C PRO A 265 -5.87 12.21 12.66
N ASP A 266 -5.13 11.62 11.72
CA ASP A 266 -4.13 12.31 10.91
C ASP A 266 -4.75 13.40 10.02
N LYS A 267 -5.92 13.15 9.42
CA LYS A 267 -6.68 14.13 8.64
C LYS A 267 -7.12 15.30 9.50
N GLU A 268 -7.70 15.01 10.66
CA GLU A 268 -8.22 15.99 11.60
C GLU A 268 -7.10 16.88 12.13
N ILE A 269 -5.96 16.27 12.51
CA ILE A 269 -4.74 16.98 12.92
C ILE A 269 -4.21 17.86 11.78
N PHE A 270 -4.13 17.34 10.55
CA PHE A 270 -3.65 18.11 9.41
C PHE A 270 -4.57 19.32 9.13
N HIS A 271 -5.88 19.10 9.01
CA HIS A 271 -6.85 20.17 8.70
C HIS A 271 -6.94 21.24 9.79
N SER A 272 -6.78 20.87 11.07
CA SER A 272 -6.76 21.83 12.18
C SER A 272 -5.43 22.56 12.35
N SER A 273 -4.37 22.11 11.67
CA SER A 273 -3.06 22.77 11.71
C SER A 273 -2.97 24.00 10.79
N VAL A 274 -1.98 24.86 11.04
CA VAL A 274 -1.65 25.99 10.14
C VAL A 274 -1.26 25.49 8.73
N HIS A 275 -0.64 24.31 8.61
CA HIS A 275 -0.34 23.73 7.30
C HIS A 275 -1.62 23.41 6.51
N GLY A 276 -2.61 22.79 7.16
CA GLY A 276 -3.92 22.51 6.57
C GLY A 276 -4.65 23.79 6.20
N HIS A 277 -4.72 24.76 7.11
CA HIS A 277 -5.34 26.06 6.84
C HIS A 277 -4.75 26.75 5.60
N ILE A 278 -3.41 26.79 5.48
CA ILE A 278 -2.74 27.37 4.30
C ILE A 278 -3.08 26.61 3.03
N PHE A 279 -3.04 25.26 3.08
CA PHE A 279 -3.40 24.44 1.93
C PHE A 279 -4.84 24.72 1.49
N GLU A 280 -5.79 24.67 2.41
CA GLU A 280 -7.22 24.83 2.13
C GLU A 280 -7.56 26.19 1.50
N THR A 281 -6.93 27.26 2.01
CA THR A 281 -7.13 28.62 1.49
C THR A 281 -6.35 28.91 0.19
N ASN A 282 -5.40 28.04 -0.21
CA ASN A 282 -4.51 28.30 -1.35
C ASN A 282 -4.40 27.11 -2.33
N LYS A 283 -5.34 26.15 -2.31
CA LYS A 283 -5.24 24.90 -3.10
C LYS A 283 -4.88 25.11 -4.56
N LYS A 284 -5.45 26.14 -5.19
CA LYS A 284 -5.22 26.48 -6.61
C LYS A 284 -3.78 26.86 -6.93
N ASN A 285 -3.00 27.29 -5.92
CA ASN A 285 -1.61 27.71 -6.08
C ASN A 285 -0.61 26.55 -5.90
N TYR A 286 -1.09 25.33 -5.59
CA TYR A 286 -0.25 24.14 -5.49
C TYR A 286 -0.12 23.46 -6.85
N ASP A 287 1.12 23.22 -7.27
CA ASP A 287 1.40 22.44 -8.49
C ASP A 287 1.78 21.00 -8.12
N PHE A 288 0.77 20.14 -7.98
CA PHE A 288 0.97 18.71 -7.78
C PHE A 288 1.33 17.95 -9.07
N ASN A 289 1.28 18.59 -10.24
CA ASN A 289 1.74 17.98 -11.50
C ASN A 289 3.26 17.99 -11.61
N SER A 290 3.92 18.98 -11.01
CA SER A 290 5.38 19.07 -10.96
C SER A 290 6.02 17.80 -10.39
N LYS A 291 7.13 17.37 -11.00
CA LYS A 291 7.96 16.29 -10.44
C LYS A 291 8.83 16.75 -9.27
N LYS A 292 9.05 18.06 -9.10
CA LYS A 292 9.89 18.65 -8.05
C LYS A 292 9.01 19.36 -7.03
N ILE A 293 9.24 19.11 -5.75
CA ILE A 293 8.60 19.85 -4.66
C ILE A 293 9.56 20.94 -4.16
N ILE A 294 9.23 22.18 -4.49
CA ILE A 294 10.03 23.37 -4.19
C ILE A 294 9.19 24.30 -3.31
N PRO A 295 9.57 24.52 -2.04
CA PRO A 295 8.92 25.47 -1.15
C PRO A 295 8.83 26.87 -1.78
N GLY A 296 7.67 27.51 -1.67
CA GLY A 296 7.39 28.83 -2.24
C GLY A 296 7.13 28.85 -3.75
N LYS A 297 7.39 27.76 -4.47
CA LYS A 297 7.17 27.66 -5.92
C LYS A 297 6.08 26.66 -6.29
N THR A 298 6.18 25.42 -5.83
CA THR A 298 5.19 24.36 -6.14
C THR A 298 4.27 24.07 -4.96
N VAL A 299 4.71 24.41 -3.75
CA VAL A 299 3.95 24.26 -2.50
C VAL A 299 4.21 25.46 -1.60
N ARG A 300 3.17 25.98 -0.93
CA ARG A 300 3.31 27.08 0.05
C ARG A 300 3.57 26.54 1.46
N ALA A 301 2.83 25.50 1.85
CA ALA A 301 2.95 24.76 3.10
C ALA A 301 3.03 23.25 2.82
N ALA A 302 3.59 22.49 3.76
CA ALA A 302 3.72 21.06 3.62
C ALA A 302 2.36 20.34 3.66
N THR A 303 2.23 19.28 2.88
CA THR A 303 1.12 18.31 2.91
C THR A 303 1.62 16.94 3.34
N CYS A 304 0.70 15.98 3.49
CA CYS A 304 1.01 14.58 3.80
C CYS A 304 2.10 14.02 2.86
N PHE A 305 1.92 14.15 1.54
CA PHE A 305 2.90 13.72 0.55
C PHE A 305 4.23 14.45 0.68
N VAL A 306 4.21 15.77 0.91
CA VAL A 306 5.43 16.59 1.02
C VAL A 306 6.33 16.04 2.12
N CYS A 307 5.78 15.80 3.31
CA CYS A 307 6.55 15.31 4.45
C CYS A 307 6.95 13.84 4.29
N HIS A 308 6.03 12.96 3.90
CA HIS A 308 6.22 11.52 4.02
C HIS A 308 6.83 10.84 2.79
N MET A 309 6.70 11.42 1.59
CA MET A 309 7.03 10.72 0.34
C MET A 309 7.77 11.57 -0.70
N SER A 310 7.75 12.90 -0.58
CA SER A 310 8.22 13.79 -1.65
C SER A 310 9.73 13.98 -1.74
N ASN A 311 10.20 14.62 -2.81
CA ASN A 311 11.60 15.00 -2.99
C ASN A 311 11.96 16.40 -2.46
N ILE A 312 11.18 16.91 -1.50
CA ILE A 312 11.46 18.21 -0.87
C ILE A 312 12.91 18.27 -0.37
N ASN A 313 13.57 19.42 -0.56
CA ASN A 313 14.93 19.69 -0.06
C ASN A 313 15.99 18.64 -0.45
N GLY A 314 15.91 18.11 -1.68
CA GLY A 314 16.91 17.16 -2.20
C GLY A 314 16.68 15.71 -1.77
N LEU A 315 15.59 15.43 -1.04
CA LEU A 315 15.17 14.06 -0.76
C LEU A 315 14.87 13.30 -2.06
N LYS A 316 15.00 11.98 -2.02
CA LYS A 316 14.45 11.11 -3.07
C LYS A 316 12.98 10.85 -2.75
N SER A 317 12.12 11.01 -3.76
CA SER A 317 10.75 10.52 -3.66
C SER A 317 10.73 9.01 -3.49
N THR A 318 9.80 8.51 -2.69
CA THR A 318 9.72 7.07 -2.39
C THR A 318 8.28 6.61 -2.13
N HIS A 319 7.99 5.36 -2.49
CA HIS A 319 6.78 4.65 -2.03
C HIS A 319 6.97 3.94 -0.69
N ASN A 320 8.17 3.99 -0.10
CA ASN A 320 8.41 3.49 1.25
C ASN A 320 8.15 4.58 2.30
N VAL A 321 6.90 4.68 2.73
CA VAL A 321 6.46 5.66 3.75
C VAL A 321 7.17 5.50 5.10
N SER A 322 7.71 4.32 5.40
CA SER A 322 8.38 4.07 6.68
C SER A 322 9.73 4.76 6.81
N LEU A 323 10.39 5.12 5.71
CA LEU A 323 11.76 5.68 5.72
C LEU A 323 11.89 7.01 6.46
N ARG A 324 10.78 7.65 6.80
CA ARG A 324 10.75 8.94 7.50
C ARG A 324 10.11 8.88 8.89
N LEU A 325 9.69 7.70 9.32
CA LEU A 325 8.99 7.52 10.59
C LEU A 325 9.99 7.19 11.70
N LYS A 326 10.08 8.05 12.71
CA LYS A 326 10.85 7.78 13.93
C LYS A 326 10.04 7.00 14.97
N TRP A 327 8.81 7.45 15.19
CA TRP A 327 7.92 6.89 16.20
C TRP A 327 6.91 5.94 15.58
N ASN A 328 6.54 4.92 16.34
CA ASN A 328 5.30 4.19 16.15
C ASN A 328 4.25 4.83 17.06
N LEU A 329 3.18 5.37 16.45
CA LEU A 329 2.13 6.12 17.13
C LEU A 329 0.77 5.39 17.14
N TRP A 330 0.63 4.27 16.40
CA TRP A 330 -0.62 3.53 16.31
C TRP A 330 -0.76 2.44 17.39
N ALA A 331 0.31 2.14 18.11
CA ALA A 331 0.30 1.16 19.19
C ALA A 331 -0.22 1.78 20.50
N PRO A 332 -0.75 0.97 21.45
CA PRO A 332 -1.23 1.46 22.75
C PRO A 332 -0.20 2.29 23.53
N SER A 333 1.08 2.02 23.30
CA SER A 333 2.18 2.88 23.76
C SER A 333 3.07 3.25 22.57
N SER A 334 3.51 4.51 22.56
CA SER A 334 4.45 4.99 21.55
C SER A 334 5.85 4.43 21.80
N PHE A 335 6.53 4.02 20.74
CA PHE A 335 7.92 3.55 20.82
C PHE A 335 8.72 3.92 19.57
N GLU A 336 10.03 4.01 19.72
CA GLU A 336 10.92 4.32 18.60
C GLU A 336 11.07 3.12 17.64
N ARG A 337 11.13 3.44 16.34
CA ARG A 337 11.38 2.48 15.28
C ARG A 337 12.87 2.20 15.19
N THR A 338 13.25 0.95 14.96
CA THR A 338 14.65 0.50 14.99
C THR A 338 15.28 0.42 13.59
N GLY A 339 14.52 0.68 12.54
CA GLY A 339 15.00 0.59 11.15
C GLY A 339 14.69 -0.74 10.48
N GLY A 340 15.33 -0.98 9.34
CA GLY A 340 15.07 -2.14 8.48
C GLY A 340 13.82 -1.97 7.61
N ASN A 341 13.59 -2.93 6.72
CA ASN A 341 12.43 -2.96 5.82
C ASN A 341 11.29 -3.80 6.38
N GLU A 342 10.08 -3.53 5.89
CA GLU A 342 8.94 -4.40 6.10
C GLU A 342 9.15 -5.74 5.36
N THR A 343 8.67 -6.83 5.95
CA THR A 343 8.88 -8.21 5.49
C THR A 343 7.59 -8.92 5.08
N ALA A 344 6.42 -8.50 5.59
CA ALA A 344 5.15 -9.18 5.33
C ALA A 344 4.78 -9.18 3.83
N GLY A 345 4.91 -8.03 3.15
CA GLY A 345 4.63 -7.95 1.72
C GLY A 345 5.53 -8.87 0.90
N TRP A 346 6.81 -8.97 1.24
CA TRP A 346 7.76 -9.86 0.56
C TRP A 346 7.49 -11.34 0.81
N ALA A 347 7.09 -11.72 2.03
CA ALA A 347 6.72 -13.10 2.33
C ALA A 347 5.53 -13.58 1.48
N TYR A 348 4.53 -12.72 1.28
CA TYR A 348 3.39 -13.06 0.42
C TYR A 348 3.76 -13.06 -1.07
N TRP A 349 4.57 -12.08 -1.49
CA TRP A 349 5.10 -11.99 -2.86
C TRP A 349 5.85 -13.26 -3.27
N GLN A 350 6.79 -13.71 -2.43
CA GLN A 350 7.55 -14.95 -2.62
C GLN A 350 6.65 -16.19 -2.61
N GLY A 351 5.53 -16.13 -1.87
CA GLY A 351 4.52 -17.18 -1.81
C GLY A 351 3.73 -17.36 -3.11
N GLY A 352 3.79 -16.41 -4.06
CA GLY A 352 3.09 -16.49 -5.33
C GLY A 352 1.57 -16.61 -5.18
N GLY A 353 1.01 -15.98 -4.14
CA GLY A 353 -0.43 -15.94 -3.84
C GLY A 353 -0.90 -16.99 -2.84
N LYS A 354 -0.03 -17.92 -2.43
CA LYS A 354 -0.37 -18.96 -1.45
C LYS A 354 -0.53 -18.35 -0.06
N ILE A 355 -1.57 -18.77 0.67
CA ILE A 355 -1.81 -18.39 2.06
C ILE A 355 -1.35 -19.55 2.96
N ILE A 356 -0.20 -19.39 3.58
CA ILE A 356 0.40 -20.36 4.49
C ILE A 356 0.78 -19.60 5.77
N PRO A 357 0.02 -19.78 6.86
CA PRO A 357 0.27 -19.07 8.13
C PRO A 357 1.71 -19.24 8.62
N GLY A 358 2.34 -18.13 8.99
CA GLY A 358 3.73 -18.13 9.48
C GLY A 358 4.80 -18.30 8.41
N LYS A 359 4.43 -18.56 7.15
CA LYS A 359 5.36 -18.67 6.02
C LYS A 359 5.15 -17.56 5.00
N THR A 360 4.00 -17.53 4.34
CA THR A 360 3.69 -16.52 3.32
C THR A 360 2.84 -15.39 3.87
N VAL A 361 2.17 -15.61 5.00
CA VAL A 361 1.49 -14.56 5.75
C VAL A 361 2.09 -14.47 7.15
N ILE A 362 2.82 -13.39 7.37
CA ILE A 362 3.53 -13.08 8.61
C ILE A 362 3.13 -11.69 9.10
N ARG A 363 3.36 -11.39 10.39
CA ARG A 363 3.02 -10.08 10.98
C ARG A 363 3.81 -8.92 10.40
N GLY A 364 5.01 -9.22 9.91
CA GLY A 364 5.93 -8.22 9.42
C GLY A 364 6.80 -7.59 10.51
N ASN A 365 7.59 -6.60 10.10
CA ASN A 365 8.48 -5.86 10.98
C ASN A 365 7.81 -4.57 11.49
N VAL A 366 7.17 -4.67 12.65
CA VAL A 366 6.46 -3.53 13.28
C VAL A 366 7.38 -2.37 13.68
N LYS A 367 8.70 -2.58 13.74
CA LYS A 367 9.71 -1.56 14.08
C LYS A 367 10.41 -0.97 12.86
N THR A 368 10.04 -1.36 11.63
CA THR A 368 10.51 -0.76 10.38
C THR A 368 10.36 0.75 10.43
N GLY A 369 11.40 1.50 10.06
CA GLY A 369 11.36 2.95 10.12
C GLY A 369 12.70 3.61 9.93
N ASN A 370 12.87 4.79 10.52
CA ASN A 370 14.14 5.49 10.58
C ASN A 370 14.44 5.87 12.03
N PRO A 371 15.35 5.14 12.72
CA PRO A 371 15.68 5.38 14.13
C PRO A 371 16.30 6.77 14.35
N LYS A 372 16.96 7.32 13.33
CA LYS A 372 17.53 8.68 13.38
C LYS A 372 16.45 9.75 13.19
N GLY A 373 15.23 9.37 12.82
CA GLY A 373 14.16 10.27 12.45
C GLY A 373 14.55 11.19 11.27
N PRO A 374 13.86 12.34 11.12
CA PRO A 374 14.15 13.29 10.06
C PRO A 374 15.51 13.98 10.19
N SER A 375 16.21 13.89 11.33
CA SER A 375 17.48 14.58 11.61
C SER A 375 18.65 14.20 10.68
N ARG A 376 18.63 13.01 10.05
CA ARG A 376 19.60 12.67 8.99
C ARG A 376 19.50 13.63 7.79
N TYR A 377 18.31 14.19 7.57
CA TYR A 377 18.06 15.15 6.51
C TYR A 377 18.35 16.58 6.94
N GLU A 378 18.35 16.89 8.25
CA GLU A 378 18.79 18.19 8.78
C GLU A 378 20.26 18.48 8.52
N LYS A 379 21.15 17.49 8.60
CA LYS A 379 22.58 17.70 8.28
C LYS A 379 22.84 17.97 6.79
N SER A 380 21.95 17.54 5.88
CA SER A 380 21.96 17.99 4.48
C SER A 380 21.21 19.30 4.25
N LEU A 381 20.36 19.73 5.20
CA LEU A 381 19.59 20.97 5.13
C LEU A 381 20.45 22.19 5.43
N PHE A 382 21.45 22.08 6.32
CA PHE A 382 22.39 23.17 6.64
C PHE A 382 23.67 23.19 5.81
N SER A 383 23.97 22.13 5.05
CA SER A 383 25.13 22.11 4.14
C SER A 383 24.85 22.71 2.75
N LEU A 384 23.58 22.97 2.43
CA LEU A 384 23.24 23.92 1.38
C LEU A 384 23.51 25.32 1.93
N SER A 385 24.69 25.87 1.61
CA SER A 385 25.03 27.27 1.88
C SER A 385 23.81 28.16 1.58
N PRO A 386 23.47 29.15 2.44
CA PRO A 386 22.39 30.11 2.21
C PRO A 386 22.42 30.71 0.79
N SER A 387 23.60 30.79 0.19
CA SER A 387 23.84 31.25 -1.18
C SER A 387 23.13 30.43 -2.28
N ASN A 388 22.95 29.11 -2.12
CA ASN A 388 22.34 28.24 -3.14
C ASN A 388 20.80 28.26 -3.11
N VAL A 389 20.20 28.41 -1.93
CA VAL A 389 18.76 28.60 -1.78
C VAL A 389 18.35 29.98 -2.31
N TYR A 390 19.15 31.01 -2.03
CA TYR A 390 18.91 32.38 -2.51
C TYR A 390 18.99 32.51 -4.03
N LYS A 391 19.96 31.83 -4.69
CA LYS A 391 20.09 31.81 -6.16
C LYS A 391 18.93 31.10 -6.87
N GLN A 392 18.32 30.09 -6.25
CA GLN A 392 17.17 29.39 -6.84
C GLN A 392 15.85 30.15 -6.68
N LEU A 393 15.68 30.91 -5.59
CA LEU A 393 14.45 31.65 -5.31
C LEU A 393 14.42 33.04 -5.97
N PHE A 394 15.58 33.67 -6.20
CA PHE A 394 15.67 35.04 -6.72
C PHE A 394 16.73 35.17 -7.84
N PRO A 395 16.40 34.80 -9.10
CA PRO A 395 17.37 34.82 -10.20
C PRO A 395 17.75 36.23 -10.69
N LYS A 396 17.10 37.28 -10.20
CA LYS A 396 17.43 38.68 -10.50
C LYS A 396 17.31 39.51 -9.23
N LYS A 397 18.37 40.25 -8.89
CA LYS A 397 18.34 41.32 -7.88
C LYS A 397 17.27 42.34 -8.26
N ARG A 398 16.04 42.18 -7.78
CA ARG A 398 15.12 43.31 -7.65
C ARG A 398 15.38 43.90 -6.28
N ARG A 399 15.84 45.15 -6.25
CA ARG A 399 15.90 45.97 -5.04
C ARG A 399 14.48 46.05 -4.50
N CYS A 400 14.20 45.41 -3.37
CA CYS A 400 13.00 45.68 -2.59
C CYS A 400 13.43 46.38 -1.31
N CYS A 401 13.28 47.70 -1.31
CA CYS A 401 12.84 48.51 -0.17
C CYS A 401 12.62 49.93 -0.68
N LYS A 402 11.37 50.24 -1.03
CA LYS A 402 10.73 51.55 -0.85
C LYS A 402 9.22 51.32 -0.94
N SER A 403 8.53 51.70 0.14
CA SER A 403 7.08 51.93 0.29
C SER A 403 6.14 50.79 -0.08
N ILE A 404 5.44 50.21 0.89
CA ILE A 404 4.13 50.68 1.40
C ILE A 404 4.09 50.38 2.90
#